data_AF-U4LXT5-F1
#
_entry.id   AF-U4LXT5-F1
#
_cell.length_a   1.000
_cell.length_b   1.000
_cell.length_c   1.000
_cell.angle_alpha   90.00
_cell.angle_beta   90.00
_cell.angle_gamma   90.00
#
_symmetry.space_group_name_H-M   'P 1'
#
loop_
_entity.id
_entity.type
_entity.pdbx_description
1 polymer ?
#
loop_
_entity_poly.entity_id
_entity_poly.type
_entity_poly.pdbx_seq_one_letter_code
_entity_poly.pdbx_strand_id
1 'polypeptide(L)'
;MTKHLYNPVLDKQQIIENYKYLFGEDIDPVVLTLVVDFTHSNGQIYNYGCKAVVVKRALTSLISASESGRTPCEEYSLGKNGVVCLITECRMHFSFIENANIALSNLHRMTALLVRQKMAKQDTINKEILKEVDEKLQRLTVNVEDNAVKSELGRLLYDRICASTTRKEQKRKAEITAKAQELLDTLEDDEDDEGETAMDRLLLRVQQPSGNTSNAPNDIDWRGECVSNILRDCQKKFREKLREQKEDLTAKFEAETKQKIDGIKDEQALKDAEKEAVIRDLTEKLDAETLSRELACSEAERERGFREKLEDALDVLRQTENQRRQELLGVRQQSDRHRERIRELEQEKSGSTVVGDAEGNDHDTVTDASVYTPTGSTVDGSIA
;
A
#
# COMPACT_ATOMS: atom_id res chain seq x y z
N MET A 1 -35.83 -16.21 -10.55
CA MET A 1 -34.75 -17.18 -10.24
C MET A 1 -34.64 -18.13 -11.41
N THR A 2 -33.70 -17.88 -12.33
CA THR A 2 -33.34 -18.84 -13.37
C THR A 2 -32.67 -20.03 -12.68
N LYS A 3 -33.27 -21.23 -12.77
CA LYS A 3 -32.64 -22.46 -12.33
C LYS A 3 -31.42 -22.69 -13.23
N HIS A 4 -30.23 -22.40 -12.72
CA HIS A 4 -29.00 -22.79 -13.39
C HIS A 4 -28.99 -24.33 -13.42
N LEU A 5 -29.17 -24.90 -14.62
CA LEU A 5 -29.00 -26.33 -14.80
C LEU A 5 -27.49 -26.61 -14.67
N TYR A 6 -27.10 -27.42 -13.69
CA TYR A 6 -25.71 -27.78 -13.43
C TYR A 6 -25.10 -28.43 -14.68
N ASN A 7 -24.00 -27.89 -15.18
CA ASN A 7 -23.19 -28.49 -16.26
C ASN A 7 -21.88 -29.01 -15.64
N PRO A 8 -21.73 -30.34 -15.47
CA PRO A 8 -20.63 -30.92 -14.72
C PRO A 8 -19.23 -30.55 -15.19
N VAL A 9 -19.06 -30.30 -16.49
CA VAL A 9 -17.75 -29.97 -17.06
C VAL A 9 -17.45 -28.48 -16.90
N LEU A 10 -18.40 -27.62 -17.25
CA LEU A 10 -18.23 -26.17 -17.15
C LEU A 10 -18.14 -25.70 -15.69
N ASP A 11 -18.99 -26.22 -14.81
CA ASP A 11 -19.01 -25.80 -13.40
C ASP A 11 -17.75 -26.25 -12.66
N LYS A 12 -17.20 -27.43 -12.97
CA LYS A 12 -15.93 -27.87 -12.38
C LYS A 12 -14.76 -27.01 -12.84
N GLN A 13 -14.71 -26.66 -14.12
CA GLN A 13 -13.68 -25.77 -14.66
C GLN A 13 -13.79 -24.37 -14.04
N GLN A 14 -14.99 -23.84 -13.90
CA GLN A 14 -15.20 -22.54 -13.27
C GLN A 14 -14.81 -22.56 -11.78
N ILE A 15 -15.10 -23.64 -11.04
CA ILE A 15 -14.63 -23.83 -9.66
C ILE A 15 -13.09 -23.79 -9.60
N ILE A 16 -12.41 -24.50 -10.52
CA ILE A 16 -10.94 -24.53 -10.62
C ILE A 16 -10.38 -23.12 -10.87
N GLU A 17 -10.94 -22.39 -11.83
CA GLU A 17 -10.53 -21.03 -12.17
C GLU A 17 -10.75 -20.06 -11.01
N ASN A 18 -11.92 -20.11 -10.38
CA ASN A 18 -12.22 -19.32 -9.19
C ASN A 18 -11.23 -19.62 -8.06
N TYR A 19 -10.91 -20.90 -7.86
CA TYR A 19 -9.98 -21.33 -6.83
C TYR A 19 -8.55 -20.83 -7.10
N LYS A 20 -8.06 -20.94 -8.34
CA LYS A 20 -6.77 -20.35 -8.75
C LYS A 20 -6.74 -18.84 -8.54
N TYR A 21 -7.81 -18.15 -8.94
CA TYR A 21 -7.91 -16.71 -8.71
C TYR A 21 -7.84 -16.35 -7.22
N LEU A 22 -8.48 -17.13 -6.35
CA LEU A 22 -8.52 -16.87 -4.91
C LEU A 22 -7.17 -17.10 -4.24
N PHE A 23 -6.52 -18.23 -4.54
CA PHE A 23 -5.40 -18.74 -3.74
C PHE A 23 -4.03 -18.72 -4.46
N GLY A 24 -3.99 -18.56 -5.79
CA GLY A 24 -2.76 -18.51 -6.59
C GLY A 24 -2.80 -19.42 -7.82
N GLU A 25 -2.13 -19.00 -8.90
CA GLU A 25 -2.02 -19.80 -10.13
C GLU A 25 -1.09 -21.01 -10.00
N ASP A 26 -0.17 -20.96 -9.03
CA ASP A 26 0.76 -22.03 -8.66
C ASP A 26 0.07 -23.23 -8.02
N ILE A 27 -1.22 -23.12 -7.71
CA ILE A 27 -2.02 -24.20 -7.18
C ILE A 27 -2.63 -25.01 -8.34
N ASP A 28 -2.56 -26.34 -8.20
CA ASP A 28 -3.18 -27.30 -9.12
C ASP A 28 -4.42 -27.93 -8.44
N PRO A 29 -5.57 -27.25 -8.45
CA PRO A 29 -6.77 -27.71 -7.77
C PRO A 29 -7.47 -28.83 -8.56
N VAL A 30 -7.97 -29.81 -7.82
CA VAL A 30 -8.80 -30.91 -8.33
C VAL A 30 -10.12 -30.89 -7.58
N VAL A 31 -11.22 -30.93 -8.34
CA VAL A 31 -12.57 -31.00 -7.77
C VAL A 31 -12.99 -32.46 -7.66
N LEU A 32 -13.18 -32.92 -6.43
CA LEU A 32 -13.61 -34.27 -6.10
C LEU A 32 -15.05 -34.26 -5.59
N THR A 33 -15.76 -35.35 -5.84
CA THR A 33 -17.04 -35.64 -5.20
C THR A 33 -16.93 -36.94 -4.44
N LEU A 34 -17.23 -36.89 -3.15
CA LEU A 34 -17.13 -38.01 -2.21
C LEU A 34 -18.53 -38.41 -1.76
N VAL A 35 -18.77 -39.72 -1.67
CA VAL A 35 -19.95 -40.27 -1.00
C VAL A 35 -19.74 -40.15 0.50
N VAL A 36 -20.76 -39.77 1.25
CA VAL A 36 -20.74 -39.79 2.71
C VAL A 36 -21.71 -40.85 3.20
N ASP A 37 -21.16 -41.88 3.81
CA ASP A 37 -21.91 -42.98 4.39
C ASP A 37 -22.35 -42.63 5.80
N PHE A 38 -23.62 -42.86 6.10
CA PHE A 38 -24.18 -42.68 7.44
C PHE A 38 -24.58 -44.03 8.02
N THR A 39 -23.92 -44.41 9.10
CA THR A 39 -24.36 -45.55 9.91
C THR A 39 -25.47 -45.09 10.83
N HIS A 40 -26.68 -45.59 10.60
CA HIS A 40 -27.82 -45.32 11.46
C HIS A 40 -27.70 -46.11 12.77
N SER A 41 -28.43 -45.71 13.80
CA SER A 41 -28.43 -46.35 15.13
C SER A 41 -28.82 -47.84 15.12
N ASN A 42 -29.44 -48.32 14.04
CA ASN A 42 -29.80 -49.73 13.82
C ASN A 42 -28.69 -50.54 13.13
N GLY A 43 -27.50 -49.96 12.93
CA GLY A 43 -26.36 -50.61 12.28
C GLY A 43 -26.42 -50.65 10.75
N GLN A 44 -27.48 -50.14 10.12
CA GLN A 44 -27.56 -50.04 8.67
C GLN A 44 -26.78 -48.82 8.17
N ILE A 45 -25.94 -49.04 7.17
CA ILE A 45 -25.22 -47.99 6.44
C ILE A 45 -26.11 -47.52 5.30
N TYR A 46 -26.35 -46.22 5.25
CA TYR A 46 -27.07 -45.58 4.16
C TYR A 46 -26.24 -44.47 3.53
N ASN A 47 -26.21 -44.45 2.20
CA ASN A 47 -25.46 -43.46 1.42
C ASN A 47 -26.37 -42.24 1.18
N TYR A 48 -26.49 -41.36 2.19
CA TYR A 48 -27.41 -40.21 2.13
C TYR A 48 -26.73 -38.88 1.79
N GLY A 49 -25.40 -38.84 1.66
CA GLY A 49 -24.66 -37.59 1.48
C GLY A 49 -23.69 -37.60 0.30
N CYS A 50 -23.48 -36.42 -0.28
CA CYS A 50 -22.36 -36.15 -1.17
C CYS A 50 -21.60 -34.91 -0.69
N LYS A 51 -20.27 -34.98 -0.71
CA LYS A 51 -19.38 -33.85 -0.47
C LYS A 51 -18.68 -33.46 -1.76
N ALA A 52 -18.63 -32.18 -2.10
CA ALA A 52 -17.76 -31.67 -3.14
C ALA A 52 -16.56 -30.96 -2.48
N VAL A 53 -15.36 -31.29 -2.92
CA VAL A 53 -14.11 -30.80 -2.31
C VAL A 53 -13.15 -30.31 -3.39
N VAL A 54 -12.50 -29.17 -3.16
CA VAL A 54 -11.33 -28.75 -3.95
C VAL A 54 -10.06 -29.00 -3.16
N VAL A 55 -9.14 -29.78 -3.73
CA VAL A 55 -7.85 -30.12 -3.12
C VAL A 55 -6.68 -29.94 -4.09
N LYS A 56 -5.47 -29.77 -3.58
CA LYS A 56 -4.25 -29.78 -4.41
C LYS A 56 -4.04 -31.18 -4.98
N ARG A 57 -3.73 -31.31 -6.28
CA ARG A 57 -3.57 -32.59 -6.98
C ARG A 57 -2.64 -33.57 -6.26
N ALA A 58 -1.55 -33.07 -5.68
CA ALA A 58 -0.58 -33.87 -4.91
C ALA A 58 -1.16 -34.59 -3.67
N LEU A 59 -2.34 -34.17 -3.19
CA LEU A 59 -2.99 -34.70 -1.98
C LEU A 59 -4.17 -35.63 -2.29
N THR A 60 -4.46 -35.85 -3.58
CA THR A 60 -5.55 -36.74 -4.00
C THR A 60 -5.37 -38.18 -3.49
N SER A 61 -4.13 -38.63 -3.27
CA SER A 61 -3.80 -39.93 -2.68
C SER A 61 -4.05 -40.04 -1.17
N LEU A 62 -4.02 -38.92 -0.43
CA LEU A 62 -4.23 -38.89 1.03
C LEU A 62 -5.72 -38.97 1.41
N ILE A 63 -6.61 -38.46 0.55
CA ILE A 63 -8.05 -38.39 0.82
C ILE A 63 -8.71 -39.77 0.67
N SER A 64 -8.11 -40.68 -0.08
CA SER A 64 -8.54 -42.08 -0.15
C SER A 64 -8.32 -42.86 1.15
N ALA A 65 -7.60 -42.31 2.13
CA ALA A 65 -7.19 -43.02 3.35
C ALA A 65 -7.92 -42.59 4.64
N SER A 66 -8.71 -41.51 4.64
CA SER A 66 -9.35 -41.01 5.87
C SER A 66 -10.83 -41.39 5.96
N GLU A 67 -11.09 -42.64 6.32
CA GLU A 67 -12.38 -43.10 6.83
C GLU A 67 -12.52 -42.71 8.31
N SER A 68 -13.04 -41.53 8.62
CA SER A 68 -13.66 -41.34 9.94
C SER A 68 -14.68 -40.21 9.87
N GLY A 69 -15.95 -40.59 9.91
CA GLY A 69 -17.06 -39.66 10.00
C GLY A 69 -17.03 -38.87 11.30
N ARG A 70 -17.22 -37.55 11.19
CA ARG A 70 -18.10 -36.77 12.07
C ARG A 70 -18.34 -35.37 11.51
N THR A 71 -19.63 -35.02 11.56
CA THR A 71 -20.30 -33.70 11.58
C THR A 71 -20.32 -32.75 10.37
N PRO A 72 -21.44 -32.01 10.19
CA PRO A 72 -21.75 -31.14 9.05
C PRO A 72 -21.39 -29.67 9.30
N CYS A 73 -21.37 -28.91 8.20
CA CYS A 73 -21.36 -27.45 8.02
C CYS A 73 -20.16 -27.01 7.19
N GLU A 74 -20.32 -25.85 6.53
CA GLU A 74 -19.38 -25.19 5.64
C GLU A 74 -18.04 -24.94 6.35
N GLU A 75 -17.19 -25.96 6.47
CA GLU A 75 -15.90 -25.86 7.12
C GLU A 75 -14.83 -25.42 6.12
N TYR A 76 -14.29 -24.22 6.36
CA TYR A 76 -12.95 -23.85 5.92
C TYR A 76 -11.97 -24.57 6.83
N SER A 77 -11.52 -25.77 6.44
CA SER A 77 -10.43 -26.42 7.15
C SER A 77 -9.11 -26.04 6.50
N LEU A 78 -8.28 -25.30 7.25
CA LEU A 78 -6.85 -25.21 6.98
C LEU A 78 -6.28 -26.58 7.37
N GLY A 79 -6.03 -27.45 6.40
CA GLY A 79 -5.44 -28.77 6.69
C GLY A 79 -4.07 -28.62 7.37
N LYS A 80 -3.65 -29.63 8.13
CA LYS A 80 -2.36 -29.70 8.87
C LYS A 80 -1.09 -29.40 8.03
N ASN A 81 -1.22 -29.23 6.72
CA ASN A 81 -0.13 -28.92 5.78
C ASN A 81 -0.34 -27.59 5.02
N GLY A 82 -1.14 -26.65 5.54
CA GLY A 82 -1.38 -25.33 4.90
C GLY A 82 -2.28 -25.39 3.66
N VAL A 83 -3.15 -26.39 3.57
CA VAL A 83 -4.00 -26.64 2.40
C VAL A 83 -5.40 -26.11 2.68
N VAL A 84 -5.90 -25.23 1.83
CA VAL A 84 -7.27 -24.68 1.94
C VAL A 84 -8.26 -25.64 1.30
N CYS A 85 -8.98 -26.43 2.09
CA CYS A 85 -10.04 -27.28 1.56
C CYS A 85 -11.37 -26.51 1.57
N LEU A 86 -12.00 -26.37 0.39
CA LEU A 86 -13.38 -25.88 0.30
C LEU A 86 -14.31 -27.07 0.18
N ILE A 87 -15.18 -27.25 1.17
CA ILE A 87 -16.06 -28.41 1.28
C ILE A 87 -17.51 -27.92 1.28
N THR A 88 -18.34 -28.52 0.43
CA THR A 88 -19.80 -28.39 0.51
C THR A 88 -20.42 -29.76 0.63
N GLU A 89 -21.43 -29.88 1.50
CA GLU A 89 -22.14 -31.14 1.72
C GLU A 89 -23.61 -30.98 1.36
N CYS A 90 -24.19 -31.99 0.72
CA CYS A 90 -25.63 -32.10 0.51
C CYS A 90 -26.13 -33.41 1.14
N ARG A 91 -27.14 -33.31 2.01
CA ARG A 91 -27.83 -34.44 2.65
C ARG A 91 -29.30 -34.38 2.28
N MET A 92 -29.66 -35.03 1.18
CA MET A 92 -31.04 -35.12 0.71
C MET A 92 -31.35 -36.56 0.29
N HIS A 93 -32.62 -36.96 0.39
CA HIS A 93 -33.11 -38.27 -0.04
C HIS A 93 -33.22 -38.38 -1.58
N PHE A 94 -32.19 -37.94 -2.30
CA PHE A 94 -32.09 -38.03 -3.76
C PHE A 94 -31.06 -39.09 -4.17
N SER A 95 -31.01 -39.39 -5.47
CA SER A 95 -29.96 -40.24 -6.02
C SER A 95 -28.57 -39.63 -5.79
N PHE A 96 -27.52 -40.48 -5.76
CA PHE A 96 -26.13 -40.03 -5.64
C PHE A 96 -25.79 -38.93 -6.67
N ILE A 97 -26.22 -39.10 -7.92
CA ILE A 97 -25.96 -38.16 -9.01
C ILE A 97 -26.57 -36.79 -8.71
N GLU A 98 -27.81 -36.75 -8.21
CA GLU A 98 -28.48 -35.50 -7.85
C GLU A 98 -27.80 -34.83 -6.65
N ASN A 99 -27.47 -35.59 -5.60
CA ASN A 99 -26.76 -35.07 -4.42
C ASN A 99 -25.37 -34.53 -4.77
N ALA A 100 -24.63 -35.21 -5.65
CA ALA A 100 -23.33 -34.77 -6.15
C ALA A 100 -23.45 -33.47 -6.96
N ASN A 101 -24.45 -33.35 -7.83
CA ASN A 101 -24.70 -32.14 -8.61
C ASN A 101 -25.09 -30.96 -7.70
N ILE A 102 -25.89 -31.19 -6.65
CA ILE A 102 -26.23 -30.14 -5.68
C ILE A 102 -24.99 -29.70 -4.89
N ALA A 103 -24.17 -30.65 -4.41
CA ALA A 103 -22.93 -30.33 -3.69
C ALA A 103 -21.98 -29.50 -4.58
N LEU A 104 -21.79 -29.90 -5.83
CA LEU A 104 -20.96 -29.16 -6.80
C LEU A 104 -21.54 -27.79 -7.13
N SER A 105 -22.86 -27.67 -7.30
CA SER A 105 -23.51 -26.37 -7.53
C SER A 105 -23.33 -25.43 -6.33
N ASN A 106 -23.40 -25.95 -5.10
CA ASN A 106 -23.12 -25.17 -3.89
C ASN A 106 -21.65 -24.72 -3.83
N LEU A 107 -20.72 -25.61 -4.21
CA LEU A 107 -19.29 -25.29 -4.26
C LEU A 107 -18.98 -24.21 -5.30
N HIS A 108 -19.61 -24.29 -6.48
CA HIS A 108 -19.52 -23.25 -7.49
C HIS A 108 -20.07 -21.93 -6.96
N ARG A 109 -21.27 -21.92 -6.35
CA ARG A 109 -21.84 -20.71 -5.76
C ARG A 109 -20.93 -20.09 -4.70
N MET A 110 -20.36 -20.91 -3.82
CA MET A 110 -19.45 -20.45 -2.76
C MET A 110 -18.17 -19.85 -3.35
N THR A 111 -17.50 -20.54 -4.27
CA THR A 111 -16.30 -20.01 -4.93
C THR A 111 -16.58 -18.72 -5.69
N ALA A 112 -17.71 -18.62 -6.39
CA ALA A 112 -18.12 -17.39 -7.08
C ALA A 112 -18.39 -16.23 -6.11
N LEU A 113 -19.00 -16.49 -4.95
CA LEU A 113 -19.21 -15.48 -3.91
C LEU A 113 -17.87 -14.97 -3.34
N LEU A 114 -16.94 -15.87 -3.05
CA LEU A 114 -15.60 -15.52 -2.59
C LEU A 114 -14.84 -14.68 -3.63
N VAL A 115 -14.92 -15.04 -4.92
CA VAL A 115 -14.33 -14.25 -6.01
C VAL A 115 -14.91 -12.84 -6.04
N ARG A 116 -16.24 -12.70 -5.97
CA ARG A 116 -16.91 -11.39 -5.92
C ARG A 116 -16.48 -10.57 -4.70
N GLN A 117 -16.36 -11.19 -3.53
CA GLN A 117 -15.87 -10.51 -2.33
C GLN A 117 -14.42 -10.04 -2.48
N LYS A 118 -13.53 -10.89 -3.03
CA LYS A 118 -12.14 -10.54 -3.32
C LYS A 118 -12.05 -9.39 -4.33
N MET A 119 -12.84 -9.44 -5.40
CA MET A 119 -12.93 -8.36 -6.40
C MET A 119 -13.43 -7.06 -5.78
N ALA A 120 -14.52 -7.09 -5.00
CA ALA A 120 -15.05 -5.90 -4.34
C ALA A 120 -14.02 -5.27 -3.38
N LYS A 121 -13.27 -6.09 -2.63
CA LYS A 121 -12.17 -5.62 -1.79
C LYS A 121 -11.06 -4.98 -2.63
N GLN A 122 -10.67 -5.61 -3.74
CA GLN A 122 -9.67 -5.08 -4.65
C GLN A 122 -10.11 -3.75 -5.28
N ASP A 123 -11.38 -3.63 -5.65
CA ASP A 123 -11.94 -2.40 -6.21
C ASP A 123 -11.91 -1.25 -5.20
N THR A 124 -12.23 -1.52 -3.92
CA THR A 124 -12.10 -0.51 -2.87
C THR A 124 -10.65 -0.06 -2.71
N ILE A 125 -9.70 -0.99 -2.69
CA ILE A 125 -8.26 -0.66 -2.63
C ILE A 125 -7.85 0.16 -3.85
N ASN A 126 -8.27 -0.23 -5.05
CA ASN A 126 -7.94 0.49 -6.29
C ASN A 126 -8.52 1.91 -6.28
N LYS A 127 -9.74 2.10 -5.77
CA LYS A 127 -10.36 3.43 -5.60
C LYS A 127 -9.58 4.30 -4.61
N GLU A 128 -9.12 3.74 -3.50
CA GLU A 128 -8.27 4.45 -2.53
C GLU A 128 -6.93 4.85 -3.14
N ILE A 129 -6.29 3.95 -3.90
CA ILE A 129 -5.03 4.22 -4.61
C ILE A 129 -5.23 5.36 -5.62
N LEU A 130 -6.28 5.30 -6.45
CA LEU A 130 -6.55 6.35 -7.43
C LEU A 130 -6.80 7.70 -6.76
N LYS A 131 -7.55 7.72 -5.66
CA LYS A 131 -7.75 8.94 -4.86
C LYS A 131 -6.43 9.50 -4.33
N GLU A 132 -5.55 8.65 -3.79
CA GLU A 132 -4.23 9.06 -3.29
C GLU A 132 -3.33 9.59 -4.43
N VAL A 133 -3.38 8.96 -5.60
CA VAL A 133 -2.68 9.41 -6.81
C VAL A 133 -3.18 10.79 -7.21
N ASP A 134 -4.49 11.00 -7.31
CA ASP A 134 -5.07 12.28 -7.71
C ASP A 134 -4.72 13.39 -6.73
N GLU A 135 -4.82 13.15 -5.42
CA GLU A 135 -4.45 14.12 -4.39
C GLU A 135 -2.96 14.51 -4.47
N LYS A 136 -2.06 13.53 -4.71
CA LYS A 136 -0.63 13.80 -4.86
C LYS A 136 -0.31 14.47 -6.18
N LEU A 137 -0.95 14.07 -7.26
CA LEU A 137 -0.76 14.65 -8.58
C LEU A 137 -1.19 16.11 -8.58
N GLN A 138 -2.34 16.44 -7.97
CA GLN A 138 -2.80 17.81 -7.81
C GLN A 138 -1.78 18.68 -7.05
N ARG A 139 -1.23 18.19 -5.94
CA ARG A 139 -0.21 18.91 -5.16
C ARG A 139 1.10 19.13 -5.92
N LEU A 140 1.53 18.14 -6.71
CA LEU A 140 2.81 18.20 -7.43
C LEU A 140 2.73 18.97 -8.75
N THR A 141 1.53 19.15 -9.32
CA THR A 141 1.36 19.71 -10.67
C THR A 141 0.65 21.07 -10.68
N VAL A 142 0.56 21.76 -9.53
CA VAL A 142 -0.10 23.07 -9.35
C VAL A 142 0.34 24.10 -10.41
N ASN A 143 1.60 24.05 -10.85
CA ASN A 143 2.17 24.99 -11.83
C ASN A 143 2.69 24.31 -13.11
N VAL A 144 2.34 23.05 -13.36
CA VAL A 144 2.75 22.34 -14.57
C VAL A 144 1.61 22.42 -15.57
N GLU A 145 1.81 23.02 -16.74
CA GLU A 145 0.76 23.10 -17.78
C GLU A 145 0.82 21.92 -18.76
N ASP A 146 1.97 21.22 -18.83
CA ASP A 146 2.17 20.10 -19.74
C ASP A 146 1.38 18.86 -19.29
N ASN A 147 0.36 18.50 -20.07
CA ASN A 147 -0.49 17.34 -19.84
C ASN A 147 0.24 16.00 -20.02
N ALA A 148 1.28 15.93 -20.87
CA ALA A 148 2.07 14.72 -21.04
C ALA A 148 2.89 14.44 -19.77
N VAL A 149 3.49 15.48 -19.19
CA VAL A 149 4.21 15.38 -17.91
C VAL A 149 3.26 14.99 -16.78
N LYS A 150 2.05 15.56 -16.72
CA LYS A 150 1.02 15.16 -15.73
C LYS A 150 0.61 13.70 -15.87
N SER A 151 0.39 13.22 -17.10
CA SER A 151 -0.03 11.85 -17.35
C SER A 151 1.06 10.85 -16.96
N GLU A 152 2.32 11.11 -17.32
CA GLU A 152 3.43 10.23 -16.98
C GLU A 152 3.73 10.25 -15.47
N LEU A 153 3.65 11.42 -14.83
CA LEU A 153 3.78 11.52 -13.37
C LEU A 153 2.63 10.77 -12.67
N GLY A 154 1.40 10.85 -13.17
CA GLY A 154 0.26 10.10 -12.66
C GLY A 154 0.49 8.59 -12.73
N ARG A 155 1.01 8.09 -13.86
CA ARG A 155 1.38 6.68 -14.03
C ARG A 155 2.46 6.25 -13.03
N LEU A 156 3.52 7.04 -12.89
CA LEU A 156 4.61 6.75 -11.95
C LEU A 156 4.14 6.77 -10.48
N LEU A 157 3.26 7.70 -10.12
CA LEU A 157 2.65 7.76 -8.79
C LEU A 157 1.77 6.53 -8.53
N TYR A 158 0.97 6.12 -9.51
CA TYR A 158 0.16 4.91 -9.43
C TYR A 158 1.02 3.67 -9.19
N ASP A 159 2.04 3.45 -10.02
CA ASP A 159 2.95 2.30 -9.88
C ASP A 159 3.65 2.29 -8.51
N ARG A 160 4.10 3.47 -8.04
CA ARG A 160 4.76 3.62 -6.74
C ARG A 160 3.83 3.34 -5.57
N ILE A 161 2.59 3.84 -5.61
CA ILE A 161 1.60 3.61 -4.55
C ILE A 161 1.17 2.15 -4.54
N CYS A 162 0.92 1.54 -5.70
CA CYS A 162 0.66 0.10 -5.83
C CYS A 162 1.77 -0.77 -5.22
N ALA A 163 3.05 -0.43 -5.50
CA ALA A 163 4.17 -1.14 -4.90
C ALA A 163 4.23 -0.96 -3.37
N SER A 164 3.94 0.25 -2.88
CA SER A 164 3.91 0.57 -1.45
C SER A 164 2.78 -0.15 -0.71
N THR A 165 1.57 -0.16 -1.25
CA THR A 165 0.42 -0.88 -0.68
C THR A 165 0.67 -2.39 -0.66
N THR A 166 1.25 -2.95 -1.73
CA THR A 166 1.65 -4.36 -1.80
C THR A 166 2.66 -4.70 -0.69
N ARG A 167 3.69 -3.88 -0.47
CA ARG A 167 4.68 -4.08 0.60
C ARG A 167 4.04 -4.00 1.99
N LYS A 168 3.15 -3.02 2.23
CA LYS A 168 2.42 -2.90 3.49
C LYS A 168 1.53 -4.11 3.74
N GLU A 169 0.87 -4.64 2.71
CA GLU A 169 0.05 -5.85 2.81
C GLU A 169 0.90 -7.09 3.11
N GLN A 170 2.05 -7.25 2.45
CA GLN A 170 2.99 -8.34 2.74
C GLN A 170 3.50 -8.28 4.18
N LYS A 171 3.85 -7.07 4.67
CA LYS A 171 4.26 -6.87 6.07
C LYS A 171 3.16 -7.26 7.05
N ARG A 172 1.92 -6.81 6.82
CA ARG A 172 0.76 -7.20 7.65
C ARG A 172 0.52 -8.71 7.65
N LYS A 173 0.64 -9.37 6.50
CA LYS A 173 0.54 -10.84 6.41
C LYS A 173 1.62 -11.53 7.24
N ALA A 174 2.88 -11.08 7.13
CA ALA A 174 3.98 -11.63 7.91
C ALA A 174 3.78 -11.45 9.41
N GLU A 175 3.31 -10.28 9.86
CA GLU A 175 2.97 -10.01 11.26
C GLU A 175 1.83 -10.92 11.78
N ILE A 176 0.78 -11.11 10.97
CA ILE A 176 -0.31 -12.04 11.31
C ILE A 176 0.20 -13.48 11.42
N THR A 177 1.04 -13.92 10.48
CA THR A 177 1.64 -15.27 10.51
C THR A 177 2.54 -15.45 11.72
N ALA A 178 3.39 -14.46 12.05
CA ALA A 178 4.24 -14.51 13.23
C ALA A 178 3.42 -14.62 14.53
N LYS A 179 2.36 -13.83 14.65
CA LYS A 179 1.46 -13.87 15.81
C LYS A 179 0.66 -15.18 15.88
N ALA A 180 0.26 -15.74 14.75
CA ALA A 180 -0.40 -17.04 14.71
C ALA A 180 0.55 -18.16 15.16
N GLN A 181 1.84 -18.09 14.78
CA GLN A 181 2.86 -19.04 15.24
C GLN A 181 3.12 -18.90 16.74
N GLU A 182 3.26 -17.68 17.25
CA GLU A 182 3.42 -17.40 18.69
C GLU A 182 2.29 -18.05 19.52
N LEU A 183 1.03 -17.94 19.05
CA LEU A 183 -0.11 -18.57 19.71
C LEU A 183 -0.10 -20.10 19.63
N LEU A 184 0.43 -20.68 18.55
CA LEU A 184 0.56 -22.14 18.43
C LEU A 184 1.68 -22.65 19.35
N ASP A 185 2.80 -21.94 19.41
CA ASP A 185 3.93 -22.30 20.26
C ASP A 185 3.53 -22.27 21.75
N THR A 186 2.67 -21.33 22.17
CA THR A 186 2.15 -21.30 23.55
C THR A 186 1.22 -22.46 23.91
N LEU A 187 0.68 -23.20 22.93
CA LEU A 187 -0.18 -24.36 23.19
C LEU A 187 0.61 -25.68 23.29
N GLU A 188 1.85 -25.73 22.77
CA GLU A 188 2.69 -26.93 22.83
C GLU A 188 3.37 -27.13 24.21
N ASP A 189 3.44 -26.08 25.04
CA ASP A 189 4.09 -26.12 26.36
C ASP A 189 3.17 -26.63 27.51
N ASP A 190 1.89 -26.92 27.25
CA ASP A 190 0.88 -27.29 28.28
C ASP A 190 0.57 -28.81 28.35
N GLU A 191 1.31 -29.69 27.64
CA GLU A 191 1.02 -31.15 27.61
C GLU A 191 1.75 -32.01 28.68
N ASP A 192 2.22 -31.44 29.79
CA ASP A 192 2.84 -32.18 30.91
C ASP A 192 1.86 -32.48 32.08
N ASP A 193 0.67 -33.02 31.79
CA ASP A 193 -0.31 -33.45 32.81
C ASP A 193 -0.41 -34.99 32.97
N GLU A 194 0.71 -35.64 33.32
CA GLU A 194 0.72 -37.03 33.83
C GLU A 194 0.37 -37.13 35.34
N GLY A 195 0.00 -36.03 35.99
CA GLY A 195 -0.25 -35.96 37.44
C GLY A 195 -1.61 -36.48 37.91
N GLU A 196 -2.67 -36.38 37.09
CA GLU A 196 -4.05 -36.64 37.54
C GLU A 196 -4.37 -38.13 37.71
N THR A 197 -3.79 -39.01 36.90
CA THR A 197 -4.15 -40.45 36.93
C THR A 197 -3.47 -41.25 38.05
N ALA A 198 -2.43 -40.73 38.69
CA ALA A 198 -1.73 -41.41 39.78
C ALA A 198 -2.44 -41.29 41.13
N MET A 199 -3.08 -40.13 41.40
CA MET A 199 -3.74 -39.84 42.67
C MET A 199 -5.08 -40.59 42.81
N ASP A 200 -5.83 -40.71 41.72
CA ASP A 200 -7.09 -41.49 41.69
C ASP A 200 -6.88 -42.99 41.90
N ARG A 201 -5.75 -43.54 41.42
CA ARG A 201 -5.37 -44.95 41.66
C ARG A 201 -5.01 -45.21 43.13
N LEU A 202 -4.54 -44.20 43.86
CA LEU A 202 -4.18 -44.32 45.27
C LEU A 202 -5.41 -44.21 46.18
N LEU A 203 -6.36 -43.33 45.83
CA LEU A 203 -7.65 -43.21 46.53
C LEU A 203 -8.53 -44.45 46.37
N LEU A 204 -8.55 -45.08 45.18
CA LEU A 204 -9.29 -46.33 44.97
C LEU A 204 -8.76 -47.51 45.80
N ARG A 205 -7.46 -47.51 46.14
CA ARG A 205 -6.84 -48.56 46.98
C ARG A 205 -7.16 -48.41 48.47
N VAL A 206 -7.43 -47.18 48.93
CA VAL A 206 -7.77 -46.90 50.34
C VAL A 206 -9.26 -47.15 50.63
N GLN A 207 -10.13 -47.12 49.61
CA GLN A 207 -11.57 -47.34 49.77
C GLN A 207 -12.04 -48.81 49.65
N GLN A 208 -11.17 -49.78 49.37
CA GLN A 208 -11.58 -51.19 49.37
C GLN A 208 -11.45 -51.79 50.78
N PRO A 209 -12.55 -52.10 51.48
CA PRO A 209 -12.47 -52.89 52.70
C PRO A 209 -12.11 -54.31 52.27
N SER A 210 -10.97 -54.80 52.74
CA SER A 210 -10.60 -56.22 52.68
C SER A 210 -11.72 -57.05 53.31
N GLY A 211 -12.56 -57.65 52.47
CA GLY A 211 -13.58 -58.59 52.90
C GLY A 211 -12.93 -59.83 53.50
N ASN A 212 -12.89 -59.87 54.83
CA ASN A 212 -13.11 -61.03 55.69
C ASN A 212 -12.64 -60.68 57.11
N THR A 213 -13.57 -60.47 58.04
CA THR A 213 -13.82 -61.39 59.17
C THR A 213 -14.82 -60.78 60.15
N SER A 214 -15.58 -61.69 60.74
CA SER A 214 -16.71 -61.54 61.64
C SER A 214 -16.40 -60.95 63.02
N ASN A 215 -17.39 -60.24 63.57
CA ASN A 215 -17.80 -60.19 64.98
C ASN A 215 -16.72 -59.91 66.05
N ALA A 216 -16.56 -58.63 66.43
CA ALA A 216 -16.25 -58.22 67.81
C ALA A 216 -16.76 -56.78 68.05
N PRO A 217 -17.41 -56.47 69.19
CA PRO A 217 -17.86 -55.13 69.51
C PRO A 217 -16.78 -54.33 70.25
N ASN A 218 -16.57 -53.09 69.79
CA ASN A 218 -15.91 -51.98 70.50
C ASN A 218 -14.43 -52.16 70.93
N ASP A 219 -13.55 -52.48 69.98
CA ASP A 219 -12.20 -51.90 70.02
C ASP A 219 -12.23 -50.64 69.16
N ILE A 220 -12.25 -49.47 69.81
CA ILE A 220 -12.04 -48.19 69.14
C ILE A 220 -10.70 -48.31 68.41
N ASP A 221 -10.73 -48.21 67.09
CA ASP A 221 -9.54 -48.31 66.24
C ASP A 221 -8.71 -47.02 66.37
N TRP A 222 -8.03 -46.85 67.51
CA TRP A 222 -7.12 -45.74 67.78
C TRP A 222 -6.02 -45.63 66.72
N ARG A 223 -5.69 -46.74 66.03
CA ARG A 223 -4.72 -46.76 64.93
C ARG A 223 -5.33 -46.14 63.67
N GLY A 224 -6.58 -46.47 63.33
CA GLY A 224 -7.32 -45.85 62.24
C GLY A 224 -7.53 -44.34 62.44
N GLU A 225 -7.89 -43.91 63.67
CA GLU A 225 -8.14 -42.50 63.97
C GLU A 225 -6.84 -41.66 63.98
N CYS A 226 -5.74 -42.18 64.56
CA CYS A 226 -4.44 -41.52 64.50
C CYS A 226 -3.91 -41.39 63.07
N VAL A 227 -4.03 -42.45 62.25
CA VAL A 227 -3.61 -42.42 60.85
C VAL A 227 -4.49 -41.46 60.03
N SER A 228 -5.80 -41.43 60.29
CA SER A 228 -6.73 -40.52 59.62
C SER A 228 -6.44 -39.05 59.93
N ASN A 229 -6.09 -38.72 61.18
CA ASN A 229 -5.71 -37.35 61.56
C ASN A 229 -4.38 -36.93 60.93
N ILE A 230 -3.37 -37.82 60.90
CA ILE A 230 -2.09 -37.55 60.23
C ILE A 230 -2.31 -37.34 58.73
N LEU A 231 -3.12 -38.18 58.07
CA LEU A 231 -3.44 -38.02 56.65
C LEU A 231 -4.19 -36.72 56.38
N ARG A 232 -5.13 -36.34 57.23
CA ARG A 232 -5.88 -35.07 57.12
C ARG A 232 -4.96 -33.87 57.28
N ASP A 233 -4.03 -33.90 58.23
CA ASP A 233 -3.03 -32.85 58.43
C ASP A 233 -2.04 -32.77 57.26
N CYS A 234 -1.61 -33.92 56.72
CA CYS A 234 -0.78 -33.96 55.51
C CYS A 234 -1.52 -33.39 54.31
N GLN A 235 -2.78 -33.76 54.08
CA GLN A 235 -3.62 -33.20 53.01
C GLN A 235 -3.82 -31.69 53.18
N LYS A 236 -4.04 -31.23 54.41
CA LYS A 236 -4.19 -29.80 54.71
C LYS A 236 -2.91 -29.02 54.40
N LYS A 237 -1.75 -29.51 54.86
CA LYS A 237 -0.44 -28.92 54.57
C LYS A 237 -0.12 -28.92 53.07
N PHE A 238 -0.50 -29.98 52.35
CA PHE A 238 -0.31 -30.05 50.90
C PHE A 238 -1.15 -29.01 50.16
N ARG A 239 -2.44 -28.88 50.51
CA ARG A 239 -3.32 -27.84 49.95
C ARG A 239 -2.84 -26.42 50.29
N GLU A 240 -2.28 -26.23 51.48
CA GLU A 240 -1.68 -24.96 51.89
C GLU A 240 -0.45 -24.60 51.06
N LYS A 241 0.48 -25.54 50.87
CA LYS A 241 1.63 -25.34 49.98
C LYS A 241 1.23 -25.08 48.53
N LEU A 242 0.22 -25.79 48.02
CA LEU A 242 -0.31 -25.51 46.67
C LEU A 242 -0.90 -24.11 46.55
N ARG A 243 -1.57 -23.62 47.61
CA ARG A 243 -2.10 -22.26 47.65
C ARG A 243 -0.96 -21.23 47.65
N GLU A 244 0.06 -21.42 48.49
CA GLU A 244 1.23 -20.55 48.55
C GLU A 244 1.98 -20.52 47.21
N GLN A 245 2.19 -21.68 46.58
CA GLN A 245 2.83 -21.76 45.25
C GLN A 245 2.00 -21.07 44.18
N LYS A 246 0.67 -21.21 44.21
CA LYS A 246 -0.22 -20.51 43.30
C LYS A 246 -0.15 -19.00 43.49
N GLU A 247 -0.15 -18.52 44.73
CA GLU A 247 -0.03 -17.10 45.04
C GLU A 247 1.32 -16.52 44.61
N ASP A 248 2.43 -17.24 44.86
CA ASP A 248 3.78 -16.83 44.42
C ASP A 248 3.91 -16.79 42.89
N LEU A 249 3.39 -17.80 42.19
CA LEU A 249 3.36 -17.83 40.72
C LEU A 249 2.49 -16.71 40.15
N THR A 250 1.33 -16.47 40.75
CA THR A 250 0.44 -15.37 40.33
C THR A 250 1.14 -14.02 40.52
N ALA A 251 1.78 -13.79 41.65
CA ALA A 251 2.53 -12.56 41.92
C ALA A 251 3.71 -12.36 40.96
N LYS A 252 4.44 -13.43 40.63
CA LYS A 252 5.53 -13.39 39.63
C LYS A 252 4.99 -13.06 38.24
N PHE A 253 3.88 -13.70 37.84
CA PHE A 253 3.26 -13.44 36.54
C PHE A 253 2.73 -12.01 36.42
N GLU A 254 2.11 -11.48 37.48
CA GLU A 254 1.65 -10.09 37.53
C GLU A 254 2.83 -9.10 37.46
N ALA A 255 3.93 -9.38 38.17
CA ALA A 255 5.13 -8.56 38.15
C ALA A 255 5.79 -8.56 36.76
N GLU A 256 5.93 -9.73 36.11
CA GLU A 256 6.48 -9.84 34.76
C GLU A 256 5.58 -9.16 33.72
N THR A 257 4.27 -9.35 33.83
CA THR A 257 3.29 -8.70 32.94
C THR A 257 3.37 -7.18 33.08
N LYS A 258 3.47 -6.66 34.30
CA LYS A 258 3.64 -5.24 34.56
C LYS A 258 4.95 -4.71 33.98
N GLN A 259 6.05 -5.45 34.14
CA GLN A 259 7.35 -5.10 33.55
C GLN A 259 7.28 -5.04 32.02
N LYS A 260 6.61 -6.01 31.37
CA LYS A 260 6.41 -6.01 29.91
C LYS A 260 5.57 -4.81 29.46
N ILE A 261 4.49 -4.50 30.18
CA ILE A 261 3.63 -3.34 29.88
C ILE A 261 4.41 -2.03 30.00
N ASP A 262 5.19 -1.86 31.07
CA ASP A 262 5.97 -0.64 31.28
C ASP A 262 7.09 -0.54 30.23
N GLY A 263 7.74 -1.64 29.85
CA GLY A 263 8.70 -1.66 28.73
C GLY A 263 8.09 -1.25 27.38
N ILE A 264 6.86 -1.71 27.07
CA ILE A 264 6.14 -1.28 25.86
C ILE A 264 5.81 0.21 25.90
N LYS A 265 5.42 0.74 27.08
CA LYS A 265 5.14 2.19 27.24
C LYS A 265 6.38 3.03 27.04
N ASP A 266 7.52 2.61 27.60
CA ASP A 266 8.79 3.33 27.47
C ASP A 266 9.28 3.32 26.01
N GLU A 267 9.16 2.19 25.32
CA GLU A 267 9.49 2.10 23.88
C GLU A 267 8.57 2.98 23.03
N GLN A 268 7.28 3.02 23.36
CA GLN A 268 6.31 3.88 22.69
C GLN A 268 6.63 5.36 22.91
N ALA A 269 6.95 5.76 24.14
CA ALA A 269 7.35 7.12 24.46
C ALA A 269 8.62 7.55 23.72
N LEU A 270 9.61 6.65 23.58
CA LEU A 270 10.83 6.90 22.84
C LEU A 270 10.55 7.08 21.34
N LYS A 271 9.72 6.22 20.74
CA LYS A 271 9.29 6.34 19.34
C LYS A 271 8.52 7.63 19.08
N ASP A 272 7.69 8.06 20.02
CA ASP A 272 6.91 9.30 19.87
C ASP A 272 7.82 10.53 20.01
N ALA A 273 8.80 10.51 20.90
CA ALA A 273 9.83 11.56 20.99
C ALA A 273 10.69 11.66 19.71
N GLU A 274 11.07 10.54 19.11
CA GLU A 274 11.80 10.52 17.82
C GLU A 274 10.95 11.11 16.69
N LYS A 275 9.67 10.76 16.61
CA LYS A 275 8.75 11.34 15.61
C LYS A 275 8.62 12.86 15.79
N GLU A 276 8.47 13.34 17.02
CA GLU A 276 8.40 14.78 17.31
C GLU A 276 9.70 15.52 16.95
N ALA A 277 10.86 14.90 17.14
CA ALA A 277 12.13 15.46 16.69
C ALA A 277 12.19 15.57 15.15
N VAL A 278 11.77 14.53 14.43
CA VAL A 278 11.72 14.54 12.95
C VAL A 278 10.71 15.58 12.43
N ILE A 279 9.54 15.70 13.07
CA ILE A 279 8.54 16.71 12.70
C ILE A 279 9.13 18.11 12.84
N ARG A 280 9.81 18.41 13.95
CA ARG A 280 10.46 19.72 14.16
C ARG A 280 11.50 20.05 13.10
N ASP A 281 12.40 19.10 12.77
CA ASP A 281 13.42 19.30 11.72
C ASP A 281 12.79 19.53 10.33
N LEU A 282 11.72 18.80 10.01
CA LEU A 282 11.00 19.00 8.75
C LEU A 282 10.27 20.34 8.69
N THR A 283 9.69 20.79 9.81
CA THR A 283 9.05 22.11 9.90
C THR A 283 10.09 23.22 9.72
N GLU A 284 11.25 23.14 10.38
CA GLU A 284 12.32 24.13 10.24
C GLU A 284 12.85 24.20 8.80
N LYS A 285 13.01 23.05 8.14
CA LYS A 285 13.39 23.00 6.71
C LYS A 285 12.35 23.64 5.81
N LEU A 286 11.06 23.37 6.05
CA LEU A 286 9.96 23.95 5.28
C LEU A 286 9.90 25.47 5.44
N ASP A 287 10.09 25.96 6.67
CA ASP A 287 10.10 27.40 6.96
C ASP A 287 11.30 28.09 6.27
N ALA A 288 12.48 27.47 6.30
CA ALA A 288 13.66 27.98 5.60
C ALA A 288 13.48 28.02 4.08
N GLU A 289 12.89 26.96 3.48
CA GLU A 289 12.59 26.91 2.05
C GLU A 289 11.53 27.94 1.66
N THR A 290 10.51 28.13 2.49
CA THR A 290 9.46 29.14 2.28
C THR A 290 10.08 30.54 2.27
N LEU A 291 10.92 30.87 3.26
CA LEU A 291 11.59 32.17 3.33
C LEU A 291 12.55 32.40 2.16
N SER A 292 13.31 31.37 1.75
CA SER A 292 14.17 31.45 0.56
C SER A 292 13.36 31.70 -0.72
N ARG A 293 12.17 31.09 -0.84
CA ARG A 293 11.28 31.28 -1.98
C ARG A 293 10.67 32.67 -2.01
N GLU A 294 10.24 33.21 -0.87
CA GLU A 294 9.72 34.57 -0.75
C GLU A 294 10.78 35.61 -1.17
N LEU A 295 12.03 35.41 -0.74
CA LEU A 295 13.15 36.26 -1.15
C LEU A 295 13.37 36.21 -2.67
N ALA A 296 13.39 35.01 -3.27
CA ALA A 296 13.54 34.84 -4.71
C ALA A 296 12.38 35.48 -5.51
N CYS A 297 11.15 35.39 -5.00
CA CYS A 297 9.99 36.06 -5.61
C CYS A 297 10.12 37.59 -5.55
N SER A 298 10.51 38.14 -4.40
CA SER A 298 10.73 39.58 -4.25
C SER A 298 11.85 40.11 -5.16
N GLU A 299 12.92 39.33 -5.34
CA GLU A 299 14.00 39.66 -6.27
C GLU A 299 13.53 39.63 -7.73
N ALA A 300 12.76 38.62 -8.12
CA ALA A 300 12.18 38.52 -9.46
C ALA A 300 11.19 39.66 -9.77
N GLU A 301 10.40 40.11 -8.80
CA GLU A 301 9.53 41.28 -8.93
C GLU A 301 10.33 42.57 -9.12
N ARG A 302 11.42 42.74 -8.37
CA ARG A 302 12.33 43.88 -8.51
C ARG A 302 12.96 43.93 -9.89
N GLU A 303 13.48 42.79 -10.36
CA GLU A 303 14.06 42.63 -11.69
C GLU A 303 13.02 42.93 -12.79
N ARG A 304 11.79 42.45 -12.64
CA ARG A 304 10.69 42.77 -13.56
C ARG A 304 10.44 44.28 -13.64
N GLY A 305 10.39 44.96 -12.50
CA GLY A 305 10.23 46.42 -12.44
C GLY A 305 11.41 47.19 -13.05
N PHE A 306 12.64 46.64 -13.00
CA PHE A 306 13.76 47.22 -13.72
C PHE A 306 13.63 47.05 -15.24
N ARG A 307 13.20 45.88 -15.71
CA ARG A 307 12.98 45.63 -17.14
C ARG A 307 11.90 46.51 -17.74
N GLU A 308 10.78 46.69 -17.03
CA GLU A 308 9.70 47.58 -17.44
C GLU A 308 10.20 49.01 -17.61
N LYS A 309 10.93 49.56 -16.63
CA LYS A 309 11.55 50.89 -16.73
C LYS A 309 12.54 51.02 -17.89
N LEU A 310 13.27 49.94 -18.19
CA LEU A 310 14.21 49.92 -19.32
C LEU A 310 13.46 49.94 -20.66
N GLU A 311 12.37 49.18 -20.77
CA GLU A 311 11.50 49.15 -21.94
C GLU A 311 10.86 50.52 -22.19
N ASP A 312 10.32 51.15 -21.14
CA ASP A 312 9.80 52.53 -21.21
C ASP A 312 10.86 53.53 -21.71
N ALA A 313 12.08 53.44 -21.19
CA ALA A 313 13.18 54.31 -21.60
C ALA A 313 13.57 54.09 -23.07
N LEU A 314 13.59 52.83 -23.53
CA LEU A 314 13.85 52.49 -24.94
C LEU A 314 12.77 53.03 -25.87
N ASP A 315 11.51 52.99 -25.45
CA ASP A 315 10.41 53.53 -26.25
C ASP A 315 10.46 55.06 -26.35
N VAL A 316 10.80 55.76 -25.27
CA VAL A 316 11.05 57.22 -25.31
C VAL A 316 12.22 57.54 -26.26
N LEU A 317 13.30 56.76 -26.22
CA LEU A 317 14.44 56.94 -27.14
C LEU A 317 14.04 56.72 -28.60
N ARG A 318 13.28 55.66 -28.90
CA ARG A 318 12.76 55.39 -30.26
C ARG A 318 11.86 56.51 -30.76
N GLN A 319 10.96 57.01 -29.93
CA GLN A 319 10.09 58.15 -30.28
C GLN A 319 10.92 59.39 -30.58
N THR A 320 11.90 59.70 -29.72
CA THR A 320 12.80 60.85 -29.89
C THR A 320 13.63 60.72 -31.17
N GLU A 321 14.15 59.53 -31.47
CA GLU A 321 14.90 59.29 -32.71
C GLU A 321 14.03 59.46 -33.95
N ASN A 322 12.80 58.92 -33.93
CA ASN A 322 11.85 59.08 -35.02
C ASN A 322 11.49 60.55 -35.26
N GLN A 323 11.31 61.33 -34.19
CA GLN A 323 11.09 62.77 -34.29
C GLN A 323 12.29 63.48 -34.94
N ARG A 324 13.52 63.22 -34.48
CA ARG A 324 14.74 63.78 -35.10
C ARG A 324 14.87 63.41 -36.58
N ARG A 325 14.54 62.18 -36.96
CA ARG A 325 14.54 61.75 -38.37
C ARG A 325 13.54 62.55 -39.20
N GLN A 326 12.33 62.81 -38.69
CA GLN A 326 11.34 63.63 -39.36
C GLN A 326 11.80 65.08 -39.51
N GLU A 327 12.38 65.67 -38.47
CA GLU A 327 12.95 67.03 -38.51
C GLU A 327 14.06 67.13 -39.57
N LEU A 328 15.00 66.17 -39.60
CA LEU A 328 16.06 66.11 -40.61
C LEU A 328 15.52 65.97 -42.03
N LEU A 329 14.49 65.16 -42.24
CA LEU A 329 13.80 65.07 -43.54
C LEU A 329 13.20 66.42 -43.96
N GLY A 330 12.60 67.15 -43.01
CA GLY A 330 12.08 68.50 -43.25
C GLY A 330 13.17 69.48 -43.66
N VAL A 331 14.30 69.49 -42.95
CA VAL A 331 15.46 70.32 -43.29
C VAL A 331 16.03 69.97 -44.67
N ARG A 332 16.14 68.67 -44.99
CA ARG A 332 16.60 68.22 -46.31
C ARG A 332 15.68 68.71 -47.43
N GLN A 333 14.36 68.56 -47.28
CA GLN A 333 13.40 69.08 -48.25
C GLN A 333 13.49 70.59 -48.44
N GLN A 334 13.69 71.35 -47.36
CA GLN A 334 13.91 72.79 -47.46
C GLN A 334 15.21 73.12 -48.20
N SER A 335 16.30 72.40 -47.90
CA SER A 335 17.58 72.54 -48.61
C SER A 335 17.43 72.27 -50.11
N ASP A 336 16.72 71.21 -50.48
CA ASP A 336 16.47 70.86 -51.88
C ASP A 336 15.66 71.94 -52.59
N ARG A 337 14.62 72.51 -51.95
CA ARG A 337 13.88 73.67 -52.48
C ARG A 337 14.76 74.90 -52.67
N HIS A 338 15.68 75.16 -51.74
CA HIS A 338 16.63 76.27 -51.86
C HIS A 338 17.60 76.05 -53.04
N ARG A 339 18.12 74.83 -53.21
CA ARG A 339 18.96 74.48 -54.36
C ARG A 339 18.23 74.65 -55.68
N GLU A 340 16.96 74.26 -55.76
CA GLU A 340 16.13 74.42 -56.95
C GLU A 340 15.97 75.91 -57.31
N ARG A 341 15.61 76.75 -56.32
CA ARG A 341 15.53 78.21 -56.50
C ARG A 341 16.85 78.84 -56.96
N ILE A 342 17.99 78.38 -56.41
CA ILE A 342 19.30 78.87 -56.84
C ILE A 342 19.53 78.52 -58.32
N ARG A 343 19.23 77.28 -58.74
CA ARG A 343 19.34 76.87 -60.15
C ARG A 343 18.43 77.70 -61.07
N GLU A 344 17.20 77.98 -60.66
CA GLU A 344 16.28 78.85 -61.41
C GLU A 344 16.85 80.27 -61.59
N LEU A 345 17.37 80.88 -60.52
CA LEU A 345 18.00 82.21 -60.57
C LEU A 345 19.28 82.23 -61.43
N GLU A 346 20.09 81.17 -61.40
CA GLU A 346 21.28 81.04 -62.24
C GLU A 346 20.90 80.92 -63.73
N GLN A 347 19.81 80.23 -64.07
CA GLN A 347 19.29 80.17 -65.44
C GLN A 347 18.77 81.53 -65.91
N GLU A 348 18.04 82.26 -65.07
CA GLU A 348 17.60 83.63 -65.38
C GLU A 348 18.78 84.57 -65.65
N LYS A 349 19.84 84.47 -64.83
CA LYS A 349 21.06 85.27 -64.99
C LYS A 349 21.84 84.91 -66.27
N SER A 350 21.86 83.64 -66.65
CA SER A 350 22.55 83.15 -67.85
C SER A 350 21.82 83.48 -69.16
N GLY A 351 20.53 83.82 -69.10
CA GLY A 351 19.76 84.32 -70.25
C GLY A 351 20.08 85.77 -70.67
N SER A 352 20.99 86.47 -69.97
CA SER A 352 21.26 87.90 -70.15
C SER A 352 22.74 88.24 -70.38
N THR A 353 23.55 87.39 -71.03
CA THR A 353 24.91 87.80 -71.47
C THR A 353 25.36 87.07 -72.72
N VAL A 354 25.68 87.84 -73.77
CA VAL A 354 26.36 87.40 -74.99
C VAL A 354 27.82 87.86 -74.93
N VAL A 355 28.73 86.97 -75.38
CA VAL A 355 30.17 87.10 -75.70
C VAL A 355 31.20 86.81 -74.59
N GLY A 356 32.12 85.86 -74.87
CA GLY A 356 33.54 86.02 -74.55
C GLY A 356 34.32 84.78 -74.06
N ASP A 357 34.84 84.00 -75.02
CA ASP A 357 36.09 83.21 -75.09
C ASP A 357 36.87 82.64 -73.87
N ALA A 358 37.47 81.48 -74.19
CA ALA A 358 38.81 80.97 -73.86
C ALA A 358 39.05 80.09 -72.60
N GLU A 359 39.35 78.82 -72.91
CA GLU A 359 40.49 77.97 -72.49
C GLU A 359 41.01 77.99 -71.05
N GLY A 360 41.20 76.77 -70.50
CA GLY A 360 42.47 76.41 -69.85
C GLY A 360 42.41 75.78 -68.45
N ASN A 361 42.98 74.57 -68.38
CA ASN A 361 43.69 73.93 -67.25
C ASN A 361 42.95 73.25 -66.08
N ASP A 362 43.13 71.93 -66.04
CA ASP A 362 43.81 71.13 -65.01
C ASP A 362 43.62 71.49 -63.53
N HIS A 363 42.97 70.60 -62.76
CA HIS A 363 43.67 69.77 -61.74
C HIS A 363 42.74 68.81 -60.95
N ASP A 364 43.32 67.63 -60.72
CA ASP A 364 43.27 66.75 -59.54
C ASP A 364 41.96 66.11 -59.05
N THR A 365 41.85 64.85 -59.46
CA THR A 365 41.27 63.72 -58.74
C THR A 365 41.82 63.55 -57.33
N VAL A 366 40.96 63.61 -56.31
CA VAL A 366 41.19 62.97 -55.01
C VAL A 366 40.04 62.01 -54.73
N THR A 367 40.33 60.73 -54.82
CA THR A 367 39.49 59.62 -54.36
C THR A 367 39.54 59.53 -52.85
N ASP A 368 38.41 59.66 -52.18
CA ASP A 368 38.26 59.36 -50.75
C ASP A 368 37.60 57.99 -50.59
N ALA A 369 38.40 57.00 -50.19
CA ALA A 369 37.95 55.67 -49.83
C ALA A 369 38.47 55.36 -48.41
N SER A 370 37.72 55.80 -47.41
CA SER A 370 37.93 55.39 -46.02
C SER A 370 36.76 54.51 -45.57
N VAL A 371 36.94 53.20 -45.75
CA VAL A 371 36.14 52.14 -45.14
C VAL A 371 36.37 52.18 -43.62
N TYR A 372 35.35 52.51 -42.85
CA TYR A 372 35.35 52.33 -41.40
C TYR A 372 34.57 51.07 -41.03
N THR A 373 35.29 50.01 -40.68
CA THR A 373 34.75 48.81 -40.02
C THR A 373 34.53 49.09 -38.53
N PRO A 374 33.36 48.80 -37.95
CA PRO A 374 33.24 48.71 -36.50
C PRO A 374 33.73 47.33 -36.04
N THR A 375 34.84 47.31 -35.30
CA THR A 375 35.26 46.16 -34.50
C THR A 375 34.23 45.88 -33.42
N GLY A 376 33.71 44.66 -33.40
CA GLY A 376 32.90 44.13 -32.31
C GLY A 376 33.67 44.14 -31.00
N SER A 377 33.02 44.64 -29.95
CA SER A 377 33.46 44.50 -28.57
C SER A 377 32.56 43.47 -27.90
N THR A 378 33.11 42.29 -27.68
CA THR A 378 32.63 41.29 -26.72
C THR A 378 32.95 41.80 -25.31
N VAL A 379 31.92 42.08 -24.51
CA VAL A 379 32.09 42.20 -23.06
C VAL A 379 31.59 40.91 -22.43
N ASP A 380 32.56 40.23 -21.85
CA ASP A 380 32.51 38.98 -21.12
C ASP A 380 31.76 39.19 -19.80
N GLY A 381 30.80 38.30 -19.53
CA GLY A 381 30.06 38.26 -18.29
C GLY A 381 30.81 37.40 -17.29
N SER A 382 31.47 38.03 -16.32
CA SER A 382 31.94 37.34 -15.11
C SER A 382 31.02 37.69 -13.96
N ILE A 383 30.15 36.73 -13.66
CA ILE A 383 29.43 36.59 -12.40
C ILE A 383 30.41 36.00 -11.39
N ALA A 384 30.51 36.60 -10.21
CA ALA A 384 31.03 36.00 -9.00
C ALA A 384 30.00 36.19 -7.89
#